data_AF-A0A370H5Q9-F1
#
_entry.id   AF-A0A370H5Q9-F1
#
_cell.length_a   1.000
_cell.length_b   1.000
_cell.length_c   1.000
_cell.angle_alpha   90.00
_cell.angle_beta   90.00
_cell.angle_gamma   90.00
#
_symmetry.space_group_name_H-M   'P 1'
#
loop_
_entity.id
_entity.type
_entity.pdbx_description
1 polymer ?
#
loop_
_entity_poly.entity_id
_entity_poly.type
_entity_poly.pdbx_seq_one_letter_code
_entity_poly.pdbx_strand_id
1 'polypeptide(L)'
;MPELHNREQVERYLAEIFSPNRTYQMLEFPHGWVCTPTLTQEEIAAGQDVGLTKLAVDSRTGTVIEYPSWAPEMVAEDYIEAMQTGRPPIGRQVYPRQWRVTYRRMQETPETIEYRVTVESQAQPPEPSEEYPLLINKQTLTYQGTGHLAGIVLAWAEMQSSRDGTWPEQGTFEE
;
A
#
# COMPACT_ATOMS: atom_id res chain seq x y z
N MET A 1 -19.73 5.01 -0.03
CA MET A 1 -18.81 4.69 1.08
C MET A 1 -19.26 3.39 1.69
N PRO A 2 -18.35 2.50 2.10
CA PRO A 2 -18.73 1.22 2.70
C PRO A 2 -19.35 1.45 4.09
N GLU A 3 -20.47 0.79 4.36
CA GLU A 3 -21.08 0.76 5.70
C GLU A 3 -20.42 -0.37 6.51
N LEU A 4 -19.51 -0.02 7.42
CA LEU A 4 -18.67 -0.97 8.18
C LEU A 4 -19.07 -0.99 9.66
N HIS A 5 -20.32 -1.34 9.94
CA HIS A 5 -20.91 -1.31 11.27
C HIS A 5 -20.70 -2.57 12.08
N ASN A 6 -20.34 -3.68 11.44
CA ASN A 6 -20.12 -4.95 12.11
C ASN A 6 -18.93 -5.71 11.55
N ARG A 7 -18.50 -6.71 12.31
CA ARG A 7 -17.37 -7.59 11.98
C ARG A 7 -17.47 -8.20 10.59
N GLU A 8 -18.63 -8.75 10.21
CA GLU A 8 -18.80 -9.43 8.91
C GLU A 8 -18.63 -8.46 7.73
N GLN A 9 -19.08 -7.21 7.87
CA GLN A 9 -18.89 -6.16 6.87
C GLN A 9 -17.41 -5.82 6.71
N VAL A 10 -16.67 -5.71 7.81
CA VAL A 10 -15.23 -5.43 7.79
C VAL A 10 -14.44 -6.60 7.21
N GLU A 11 -14.78 -7.84 7.56
CA GLU A 11 -14.16 -9.05 7.00
C GLU A 11 -14.34 -9.09 5.48
N ARG A 12 -15.56 -8.86 4.99
CA ARG A 12 -15.85 -8.79 3.55
C ARG A 12 -15.07 -7.67 2.87
N TYR A 13 -15.02 -6.50 3.50
CA TYR A 13 -14.30 -5.35 2.98
C TYR A 13 -12.79 -5.60 2.86
N LEU A 14 -12.16 -6.17 3.88
CA LEU A 14 -10.74 -6.53 3.85
C LEU A 14 -10.46 -7.66 2.85
N ALA A 15 -11.40 -8.59 2.69
CA ALA A 15 -11.32 -9.66 1.69
C ALA A 15 -11.30 -9.12 0.25
N GLU A 16 -12.08 -8.07 -0.03
CA GLU A 16 -12.09 -7.38 -1.33
C GLU A 16 -10.78 -6.66 -1.63
N ILE A 17 -10.08 -6.15 -0.60
CA ILE A 17 -8.87 -5.34 -0.75
C ILE A 17 -7.59 -6.18 -0.81
N PHE A 18 -7.42 -7.12 0.12
CA PHE A 18 -6.12 -7.78 0.33
C PHE A 18 -6.07 -9.23 -0.12
N SER A 19 -7.09 -10.03 0.19
CA SER A 19 -7.26 -11.42 -0.27
C SER A 19 -8.49 -12.04 0.39
N PRO A 20 -9.33 -12.79 -0.33
CA PRO A 20 -10.53 -13.41 0.24
C PRO A 20 -10.25 -14.49 1.27
N ASN A 21 -9.03 -15.05 1.29
CA ASN A 21 -8.68 -16.16 2.18
C ASN A 21 -7.99 -15.71 3.48
N ARG A 22 -7.73 -14.40 3.64
CA ARG A 22 -7.05 -13.88 4.83
C ARG A 22 -8.05 -13.67 5.94
N THR A 23 -7.79 -14.26 7.11
CA THR A 23 -8.63 -14.08 8.30
C THR A 23 -7.98 -13.09 9.26
N TYR A 24 -8.80 -12.45 10.10
CA TYR A 24 -8.34 -11.41 11.02
C TYR A 24 -8.91 -11.62 12.43
N GLN A 25 -8.08 -11.35 13.44
CA GLN A 25 -8.54 -11.04 14.79
C GLN A 25 -8.90 -9.55 14.82
N MET A 26 -10.09 -9.23 15.32
CA MET A 26 -10.64 -7.88 15.26
C MET A 26 -10.95 -7.34 16.66
N LEU A 27 -10.51 -6.11 16.91
CA LEU A 27 -10.82 -5.31 18.09
C LEU A 27 -11.63 -4.09 17.64
N GLU A 28 -12.86 -3.96 18.11
CA GLU A 28 -13.70 -2.78 17.83
C GLU A 28 -13.26 -1.59 18.70
N PHE A 29 -13.33 -0.39 18.14
CA PHE A 29 -13.11 0.88 18.85
C PHE A 29 -14.04 1.98 18.30
N PRO A 30 -14.18 3.15 18.97
CA PRO A 30 -15.22 4.15 18.65
C PRO A 30 -15.27 4.65 17.20
N HIS A 31 -14.19 4.54 16.42
CA HIS A 31 -14.13 4.98 15.03
C HIS A 31 -13.91 3.84 14.03
N GLY A 32 -13.95 2.58 14.48
CA GLY A 32 -13.80 1.44 13.58
C GLY A 32 -13.19 0.19 14.23
N TRP A 33 -12.26 -0.45 13.51
CA TRP A 33 -11.76 -1.78 13.87
C TRP A 33 -10.25 -1.86 13.72
N VAL A 34 -9.56 -2.44 14.70
CA VAL A 34 -8.17 -2.87 14.55
C VAL A 34 -8.16 -4.35 14.16
N CYS A 35 -7.55 -4.65 13.03
CA CYS A 35 -7.52 -5.97 12.42
C CYS A 35 -6.08 -6.50 12.41
N THR A 36 -5.89 -7.65 13.05
CA THR A 36 -4.62 -8.39 13.07
C THR A 36 -4.75 -9.61 12.16
N PRO A 37 -3.93 -9.77 11.12
CA PRO A 37 -3.97 -10.98 10.31
C PRO A 37 -3.71 -12.22 11.15
N THR A 38 -4.54 -13.24 11.02
CA THR A 38 -4.28 -14.55 11.61
C THR A 38 -3.39 -15.32 10.64
N LEU A 39 -2.17 -15.64 11.09
CA LEU A 39 -1.23 -16.43 10.31
C LEU A 39 -1.56 -17.92 10.41
N THR A 40 -1.42 -18.62 9.30
CA THR A 40 -1.44 -20.08 9.24
C THR A 40 -0.15 -20.66 9.83
N GLN A 41 -0.15 -21.96 10.18
CA GLN A 41 1.07 -22.61 10.69
C GLN A 41 2.23 -22.58 9.68
N GLU A 42 1.93 -22.62 8.39
CA GLU A 42 2.92 -22.56 7.30
C GLU A 42 3.57 -21.17 7.26
N GLU A 43 2.78 -20.09 7.38
CA GLU A 43 3.28 -18.72 7.40
C GLU A 43 4.13 -18.43 8.65
N ILE A 44 3.74 -18.98 9.81
CA ILE A 44 4.54 -18.91 11.04
C ILE A 44 5.86 -19.67 10.85
N ALA A 45 5.82 -20.88 10.29
CA ALA A 45 7.04 -21.66 10.02
C ALA A 45 7.98 -20.97 9.01
N ALA A 46 7.43 -20.15 8.12
CA ALA A 46 8.17 -19.31 7.19
C ALA A 46 8.68 -17.98 7.80
N GLY A 47 8.43 -17.73 9.10
CA GLY A 47 8.89 -16.54 9.81
C GLY A 47 8.10 -15.26 9.53
N GLN A 48 6.86 -15.38 9.05
CA GLN A 48 6.00 -14.22 8.74
C GLN A 48 5.32 -13.61 9.97
N ASP A 49 5.56 -14.17 11.16
CA ASP A 49 5.12 -13.63 12.45
C ASP A 49 5.95 -12.41 12.88
N VAL A 50 7.21 -12.32 12.43
CA VAL A 50 8.08 -11.17 12.67
C VAL A 50 7.67 -10.00 11.78
N GLY A 51 7.43 -8.84 12.39
CA GLY A 51 7.04 -7.64 11.65
C GLY A 51 5.56 -7.60 11.26
N LEU A 52 4.71 -8.46 11.84
CA LEU A 52 3.29 -8.50 11.50
C LEU A 52 2.60 -7.17 11.78
N THR A 53 2.17 -6.51 10.70
CA THR A 53 1.49 -5.22 10.74
C THR A 53 0.07 -5.34 11.31
N LYS A 54 -0.52 -4.20 11.64
CA LYS A 54 -1.91 -4.08 12.11
C LYS A 54 -2.64 -3.12 11.21
N LEU A 55 -3.93 -3.38 10.96
CA LEU A 55 -4.75 -2.52 10.14
C LEU A 55 -5.79 -1.82 11.01
N ALA A 56 -5.82 -0.50 11.03
CA ALA A 56 -6.96 0.26 11.53
C ALA A 56 -7.90 0.55 10.35
N VAL A 57 -9.16 0.12 10.47
CA VAL A 57 -10.21 0.34 9.46
C VAL A 57 -11.20 1.34 10.03
N ASP A 58 -11.32 2.51 9.38
CA ASP A 58 -12.28 3.55 9.76
C ASP A 58 -13.68 3.16 9.29
N SER A 59 -14.63 3.05 10.22
CA SER A 59 -15.97 2.55 9.90
C SER A 59 -16.83 3.52 9.09
N ARG A 60 -16.46 4.81 9.04
CA ARG A 60 -17.21 5.86 8.37
C ARG A 60 -16.70 6.12 6.95
N THR A 61 -15.38 6.07 6.78
CA THR A 61 -14.71 6.43 5.53
C THR A 61 -14.28 5.22 4.72
N GLY A 62 -14.08 4.07 5.37
CA GLY A 62 -13.45 2.89 4.78
C GLY A 62 -11.93 3.00 4.67
N THR A 63 -11.32 4.07 5.19
CA THR A 63 -9.85 4.19 5.17
C THR A 63 -9.22 3.06 5.97
N VAL A 64 -8.20 2.42 5.38
CA VAL A 64 -7.38 1.40 6.02
C VAL A 64 -5.98 1.95 6.23
N ILE A 65 -5.55 1.98 7.48
CA ILE A 65 -4.23 2.45 7.90
C ILE A 65 -3.43 1.28 8.44
N GLU A 66 -2.25 1.06 7.86
CA GLU A 66 -1.29 0.08 8.33
C GLU A 66 -0.36 0.67 9.38
N TYR A 67 -0.26 -0.02 10.50
CA TYR A 67 0.65 0.25 11.60
C TYR A 67 1.76 -0.80 11.64
N PRO A 68 2.95 -0.45 12.16
CA PRO A 68 3.98 -1.42 12.48
C PRO A 68 3.49 -2.44 13.53
N SER A 69 4.38 -3.31 14.05
CA SER A 69 4.06 -4.37 15.02
C SER A 69 3.66 -3.87 16.43
N TRP A 70 2.79 -2.87 16.50
CA TRP A 70 2.17 -2.36 17.72
C TRP A 70 1.08 -3.31 18.21
N ALA A 71 0.79 -3.21 19.51
CA ALA A 71 -0.35 -3.88 20.10
C ALA A 71 -1.66 -3.27 19.55
N PRO A 72 -2.74 -4.06 19.38
CA PRO A 72 -4.01 -3.55 18.87
C PRO A 72 -4.56 -2.34 19.64
N GLU A 73 -4.37 -2.32 20.96
CA GLU A 73 -4.80 -1.22 21.83
C GLU A 73 -4.05 0.07 21.53
N MET A 74 -2.72 0.00 21.31
CA MET A 74 -1.92 1.17 20.93
C MET A 74 -2.33 1.74 19.58
N VAL A 75 -2.70 0.88 18.63
CA VAL A 75 -3.21 1.30 17.32
C VAL A 75 -4.55 2.03 17.47
N ALA A 76 -5.47 1.50 18.28
CA ALA A 76 -6.75 2.15 18.55
C ALA A 76 -6.55 3.50 19.26
N GLU A 77 -5.67 3.56 20.25
CA GLU A 77 -5.34 4.79 20.98
C GLU A 77 -4.76 5.86 20.06
N ASP A 78 -3.77 5.53 19.23
CA ASP A 78 -3.18 6.48 18.26
C ASP A 78 -4.24 7.01 17.30
N TYR A 79 -5.07 6.12 16.74
CA TYR A 79 -6.10 6.52 15.80
C TYR A 79 -7.12 7.47 16.45
N ILE A 80 -7.57 7.15 17.67
CA ILE A 80 -8.53 7.98 18.42
C ILE A 80 -7.92 9.36 18.70
N GLU A 81 -6.68 9.41 19.19
CA GLU A 81 -6.00 10.68 19.47
C GLU A 81 -5.82 11.50 18.19
N ALA A 82 -5.43 10.84 17.08
CA ALA A 82 -5.26 11.48 15.78
C ALA A 82 -6.56 12.18 15.33
N MET A 83 -7.68 11.47 15.42
CA MET A 83 -8.99 12.00 15.08
C MET A 83 -9.43 13.14 16.00
N GLN A 84 -9.15 13.06 17.30
CA GLN A 84 -9.55 14.08 18.27
C GLN A 84 -8.73 15.38 18.12
N THR A 85 -7.45 15.26 17.77
CA THR A 85 -6.52 16.39 17.66
C THR A 85 -6.41 16.92 16.24
N GLY A 86 -6.91 16.20 15.25
CA GLY A 86 -6.80 16.54 13.83
C GLY A 86 -5.40 16.31 13.24
N ARG A 87 -4.51 15.60 13.94
CA ARG A 87 -3.22 15.15 13.37
C ARG A 87 -3.43 13.92 12.48
N PRO A 88 -2.56 13.66 11.49
CA PRO A 88 -2.54 12.37 10.83
C PRO A 88 -2.20 11.25 11.84
N PRO A 89 -2.81 10.07 11.71
CA PRO A 89 -2.37 8.88 12.44
C PRO A 89 -0.92 8.53 12.10
N ILE A 90 -0.21 7.85 13.01
CA ILE A 90 1.21 7.49 12.80
C ILE A 90 1.35 6.42 11.71
N GLY A 91 0.34 5.55 11.59
CA GLY A 91 0.30 4.55 10.55
C GLY A 91 0.18 5.16 9.14
N ARG A 92 0.45 4.34 8.13
CA ARG A 92 0.36 4.72 6.72
C ARG A 92 -0.98 4.27 6.14
N GLN A 93 -1.69 5.14 5.43
CA GLN A 93 -2.86 4.72 4.67
C GLN A 93 -2.45 3.77 3.53
N VAL A 94 -3.11 2.61 3.48
CA VAL A 94 -2.93 1.58 2.44
C VAL A 94 -4.19 1.36 1.60
N TYR A 95 -5.34 1.88 2.04
CA TYR A 95 -6.57 1.91 1.24
C TYR A 95 -7.49 3.08 1.66
N PRO A 96 -8.24 3.71 0.72
CA PRO A 96 -8.10 3.57 -0.73
C PRO A 96 -6.72 4.06 -1.18
N ARG A 97 -6.22 3.46 -2.26
CA ARG A 97 -4.96 3.89 -2.89
C ARG A 97 -5.10 5.34 -3.33
N GLN A 98 -4.09 6.16 -3.03
CA GLN A 98 -4.15 7.61 -3.23
C GLN A 98 -3.51 8.01 -4.55
N TRP A 99 -2.76 7.12 -5.19
CA TRP A 99 -2.05 7.42 -6.42
C TRP A 99 -2.32 6.36 -7.47
N ARG A 100 -2.58 6.79 -8.70
CA ARG A 100 -2.48 5.94 -9.89
C ARG A 100 -1.18 6.26 -10.59
N VAL A 101 -0.34 5.25 -10.76
CA VAL A 101 0.94 5.39 -11.44
C VAL A 101 0.86 4.69 -12.78
N THR A 102 1.18 5.42 -13.84
CA THR A 102 1.37 4.85 -15.18
C THR A 102 2.78 5.15 -15.63
N TYR A 103 3.43 4.19 -16.26
CA TYR A 103 4.76 4.41 -16.82
C TYR A 103 4.88 3.77 -18.21
N ARG A 104 5.74 4.36 -19.03
CA ARG A 104 6.03 3.90 -20.40
C ARG A 104 7.51 4.00 -20.70
N ARG A 105 8.06 2.96 -21.29
CA ARG A 105 9.47 2.86 -21.70
C ARG A 105 9.74 3.83 -22.85
N MET A 106 10.72 4.70 -22.64
CA MET A 106 11.17 5.68 -23.62
C MET A 106 12.39 5.17 -24.37
N GLN A 107 13.34 4.58 -23.64
CA GLN A 107 14.57 4.03 -24.18
C GLN A 107 15.03 2.82 -23.37
N GLU A 108 15.69 1.88 -24.03
CA GLU A 108 16.32 0.73 -23.40
C GLU A 108 17.69 0.48 -24.03
N THR A 109 18.69 0.24 -23.19
CA THR A 109 20.01 -0.26 -23.55
C THR A 109 20.26 -1.57 -22.78
N PRO A 110 21.35 -2.31 -23.04
CA PRO A 110 21.68 -3.47 -22.23
C PRO A 110 21.87 -3.14 -20.73
N GLU A 111 22.33 -1.94 -20.40
CA GLU A 111 22.65 -1.53 -19.03
C GLU A 111 21.53 -0.75 -18.33
N THR A 112 20.77 0.05 -19.09
CA THR A 112 19.80 0.99 -18.54
C THR A 112 18.45 0.92 -19.22
N ILE A 113 17.44 1.40 -18.51
CA ILE A 113 16.09 1.61 -19.05
C ILE A 113 15.55 2.95 -18.56
N GLU A 114 14.99 3.72 -19.47
CA GLU A 114 14.37 5.00 -19.18
C GLU A 114 12.85 4.88 -19.34
N TYR A 115 12.13 5.30 -18.31
CA TYR A 115 10.68 5.40 -18.28
C TYR A 115 10.23 6.85 -18.20
N ARG A 116 9.12 7.16 -18.87
CA ARG A 116 8.29 8.33 -18.53
C ARG A 116 7.22 7.86 -17.56
N VAL A 117 7.16 8.47 -16.37
CA VAL A 117 6.22 8.13 -15.31
C VAL A 117 5.23 9.27 -15.15
N THR A 118 3.94 8.93 -15.06
CA THR A 118 2.83 9.81 -14.73
C THR A 118 2.20 9.33 -13.43
N VAL A 119 2.05 10.23 -12.47
CA VAL A 119 1.45 9.97 -11.16
C VAL A 119 0.22 10.86 -11.00
N GLU A 120 -0.95 10.24 -10.85
CA GLU A 120 -2.24 10.93 -10.75
C GLU A 120 -2.84 10.71 -9.36
N SER A 121 -3.14 11.81 -8.65
CA SER A 121 -3.84 11.75 -7.36
C SER A 121 -5.26 11.23 -7.53
N GLN A 122 -5.61 10.23 -6.73
CA GLN A 122 -6.97 9.72 -6.51
C GLN A 122 -7.60 10.30 -5.23
N ALA A 123 -6.85 11.11 -4.46
CA ALA A 123 -7.34 11.78 -3.26
C ALA A 123 -8.46 12.79 -3.55
N GLN A 124 -9.23 13.14 -2.52
CA GLN A 124 -10.28 14.15 -2.61
C GLN A 124 -10.18 15.16 -1.44
N PRO A 125 -9.80 16.43 -1.70
CA PRO A 125 -9.49 17.02 -3.01
C PRO A 125 -8.20 16.43 -3.65
N PRO A 126 -8.10 16.44 -4.99
CA PRO A 126 -6.95 15.86 -5.67
C PRO A 126 -5.68 16.69 -5.42
N GLU A 127 -4.60 16.01 -5.11
CA GLU A 127 -3.26 16.57 -5.09
C GLU A 127 -2.74 16.77 -6.53
N PRO A 128 -1.74 17.65 -6.75
CA PRO A 128 -1.15 17.86 -8.07
C PRO A 128 -0.57 16.57 -8.65
N SER A 129 -0.92 16.28 -9.90
CA SER A 129 -0.30 15.17 -10.64
C SER A 129 1.15 15.51 -11.01
N GLU A 130 1.98 14.48 -11.09
CA GLU A 130 3.41 14.62 -11.39
C GLU A 130 3.75 13.82 -12.65
N GLU A 131 4.68 14.34 -13.46
CA GLU A 131 5.23 13.60 -14.59
C GLU A 131 6.75 13.78 -14.65
N TYR A 132 7.49 12.68 -14.68
CA TYR A 132 8.96 12.73 -14.61
C TYR A 132 9.61 11.58 -15.38
N PRO A 133 10.84 11.78 -15.88
CA PRO A 133 11.67 10.68 -16.38
C PRO A 133 12.26 9.88 -15.21
N LEU A 134 12.41 8.57 -15.40
CA LEU A 134 13.04 7.65 -14.46
C LEU A 134 14.04 6.77 -15.21
N LEU A 135 15.33 6.95 -14.92
CA LEU A 135 16.40 6.12 -15.47
C LEU A 135 16.80 5.07 -14.45
N ILE A 136 16.76 3.80 -14.82
CA ILE A 136 17.11 2.65 -13.97
C ILE A 136 18.34 1.97 -14.55
N ASN A 137 19.31 1.65 -13.70
CA ASN A 137 20.37 0.71 -14.03
C ASN A 137 19.88 -0.73 -13.74
N LYS A 138 19.87 -1.58 -14.75
CA LYS A 138 19.30 -2.93 -14.69
C LYS A 138 20.09 -3.91 -13.81
N GLN A 139 21.38 -3.64 -13.60
CA GLN A 139 22.27 -4.53 -12.85
C GLN A 139 22.34 -4.15 -11.38
N THR A 140 22.41 -2.85 -11.09
CA THR A 140 22.54 -2.35 -9.70
C THR A 140 21.20 -1.99 -9.06
N LEU A 141 20.12 -1.92 -9.86
CA LEU A 141 18.80 -1.45 -9.44
C LEU A 141 18.79 -0.05 -8.81
N THR A 142 19.83 0.73 -9.08
CA THR A 142 19.88 2.14 -8.72
C THR A 142 19.14 2.96 -9.76
N TYR A 143 18.51 4.06 -9.35
CA TYR A 143 17.75 4.92 -10.25
C TYR A 143 18.13 6.40 -10.15
N GLN A 144 17.81 7.15 -11.21
CA GLN A 144 17.86 8.61 -11.27
C GLN A 144 16.47 9.13 -11.65
N GLY A 145 15.92 10.01 -10.82
CA GLY A 145 14.60 10.61 -11.00
C GLY A 145 14.21 11.35 -9.71
N THR A 146 13.44 12.43 -9.84
CA THR A 146 13.03 13.27 -8.70
C THR A 146 11.64 12.94 -8.17
N GLY A 147 10.90 12.07 -8.84
CA GLY A 147 9.53 11.77 -8.47
C GLY A 147 9.42 10.92 -7.22
N HIS A 148 8.43 11.25 -6.40
CA HIS A 148 8.26 10.66 -5.07
C HIS A 148 7.94 9.15 -5.08
N LEU A 149 7.43 8.62 -6.21
CA LEU A 149 7.14 7.20 -6.41
C LEU A 149 8.20 6.47 -7.26
N ALA A 150 9.34 7.11 -7.57
CA ALA A 150 10.37 6.53 -8.43
C ALA A 150 10.87 5.16 -7.94
N GLY A 151 11.09 5.01 -6.62
CA GLY A 151 11.52 3.75 -6.02
C GLY A 151 10.45 2.65 -6.13
N ILE A 152 9.17 3.00 -6.08
CA ILE A 152 8.06 2.04 -6.21
C ILE A 152 7.92 1.58 -7.66
N VAL A 153 8.05 2.50 -8.63
CA VAL A 153 8.07 2.15 -10.07
C VAL A 153 9.24 1.21 -10.39
N LEU A 154 10.43 1.48 -9.84
CA LEU A 154 11.59 0.57 -9.95
C LEU A 154 11.22 -0.83 -9.44
N ALA A 155 10.75 -0.93 -8.20
CA ALA A 155 10.42 -2.22 -7.57
C ALA A 155 9.36 -2.98 -8.37
N TRP A 156 8.34 -2.29 -8.88
CA TRP A 156 7.28 -2.90 -9.68
C TRP A 156 7.81 -3.41 -11.03
N ALA A 157 8.59 -2.59 -11.73
CA ALA A 157 9.19 -2.97 -13.01
C ALA A 157 10.22 -4.11 -12.87
N GLU A 158 10.99 -4.13 -11.78
CA GLU A 158 11.94 -5.21 -11.47
C GLU A 158 11.20 -6.52 -11.16
N MET A 159 10.17 -6.46 -10.31
CA MET A 159 9.34 -7.63 -10.00
C MET A 159 8.76 -8.22 -11.27
N GLN A 160 8.22 -7.40 -12.18
CA GLN A 160 7.69 -7.91 -13.45
C GLN A 160 8.79 -8.48 -14.34
N SER A 161 9.93 -7.79 -14.45
CA SER A 161 11.09 -8.27 -15.22
C SER A 161 11.60 -9.62 -14.71
N SER A 162 11.63 -9.83 -13.39
CA SER A 162 12.04 -11.10 -12.77
C SER A 162 11.12 -12.27 -13.14
N ARG A 163 9.84 -11.98 -13.41
CA ARG A 163 8.82 -12.98 -13.79
C ARG A 163 8.82 -13.28 -15.28
N ASP A 164 8.89 -12.22 -16.09
CA ASP A 164 8.72 -12.32 -17.55
C ASP A 164 10.06 -12.44 -18.30
N GLY A 165 11.19 -12.23 -17.61
CA GLY A 165 12.53 -12.26 -18.17
C GLY A 165 12.90 -11.00 -18.98
N THR A 166 11.99 -10.03 -19.09
CA THR A 166 12.18 -8.79 -19.85
C THR A 166 11.59 -7.61 -19.10
N TRP A 167 12.25 -6.45 -19.21
CA TRP A 167 11.74 -5.22 -18.60
C TRP A 167 10.45 -4.74 -19.32
N PRO A 168 9.41 -4.34 -18.57
CA PRO A 168 8.12 -4.01 -19.15
C PRO A 168 8.17 -2.77 -20.06
N GLU A 169 7.41 -2.79 -21.15
CA GLU A 169 7.24 -1.64 -22.04
C GLU A 169 6.37 -0.54 -21.42
N GLN A 170 5.38 -0.93 -20.63
CA GLN A 170 4.48 -0.04 -19.94
C GLN A 170 3.85 -0.77 -18.75
N GLY A 171 3.29 -0.02 -17.81
CA GLY A 171 2.53 -0.58 -16.70
C GLY A 171 1.68 0.48 -16.02
N THR A 172 0.66 0.00 -15.31
CA THR A 172 -0.21 0.81 -14.46
C THR A 172 -0.45 0.09 -13.15
N PHE A 173 -0.31 0.80 -12.04
CA PHE A 173 -0.62 0.29 -10.70
C PHE A 173 -1.13 1.41 -9.78
N GLU A 174 -1.70 1.03 -8.63
CA GLU A 174 -2.24 1.96 -7.64
C GLU A 174 -1.46 1.86 -6.33
N GLU A 175 -1.15 3.01 -5.72
CA GLU A 175 -0.32 3.13 -4.50
C GLU A 175 -1.01 3.89 -3.36
#